data_AF-A0A1H0ZDR3-F1
#
_entry.id   AF-A0A1H0ZDR3-F1
#
_cell.length_a   1.000
_cell.length_b   1.000
_cell.length_c   1.000
_cell.angle_alpha   90.00
_cell.angle_beta   90.00
_cell.angle_gamma   90.00
#
_symmetry.space_group_name_H-M   'P 1'
#
loop_
_entity.id
_entity.type
_entity.pdbx_description
1 polymer ?
#
loop_
_entity_poly.entity_id
_entity_poly.type
_entity_poly.pdbx_seq_one_letter_code
_entity_poly.pdbx_strand_id
1 'polypeptide(L)'
;MPSRRHVLALLAAAPFAGCGAESDESERTTDAPLSGRTVGVAGDVSFPPVSGVSVTSRPADADAFVLPASDAHYESALDALERGTPAIVAGDDAPLYARRVCERSGRRYGLPSDSWSPIDRIAAVVPVEDRLDVQYLRPRRDAALEARLPWAVGEILDGRPPEFSISDPPRPDGGVELGEVRTRGRVKAGDYDRWDRVTLLPDRSQAVVETTATVTTVDASFPDGYLVDDVSIQTAFEGVPVDATGPAGKTTDAYAVTEETNEEENRVTHTFSAENADARRSLTVGARTVVSLEDRPSSFGYVGNARFRWRRRTLLGDDPWVAHTPGRSVWRTLPSS
;
A
#
# COMPACT_ATOMS: atom_id res chain seq x y z
N MET A 1 -23.03 -7.81 43.65
CA MET A 1 -24.08 -8.20 42.67
C MET A 1 -24.72 -6.94 42.11
N PRO A 2 -25.04 -6.83 40.82
CA PRO A 2 -24.42 -7.35 39.57
C PRO A 2 -23.79 -6.17 38.76
N SER A 3 -23.14 -6.26 37.58
CA SER A 3 -23.22 -7.08 36.36
C SER A 3 -21.92 -6.78 35.55
N ARG A 4 -21.09 -7.68 34.98
CA ARG A 4 -21.29 -8.83 34.05
C ARG A 4 -22.20 -8.55 32.84
N ARG A 5 -22.01 -7.38 32.21
CA ARG A 5 -22.40 -7.03 30.82
C ARG A 5 -21.72 -5.68 30.52
N HIS A 6 -21.21 -5.49 29.29
CA HIS A 6 -20.55 -4.30 28.70
C HIS A 6 -19.05 -4.35 28.41
N VAL A 7 -18.35 -5.49 28.54
CA VAL A 7 -16.97 -5.64 27.97
C VAL A 7 -16.93 -6.69 26.85
N LEU A 8 -18.04 -6.87 26.13
CA LEU A 8 -18.09 -7.70 24.92
C LEU A 8 -18.96 -6.99 23.89
N ALA A 9 -18.32 -6.35 22.89
CA ALA A 9 -18.79 -6.28 21.50
C ALA A 9 -17.88 -5.40 20.63
N LEU A 10 -16.60 -5.77 20.46
CA LEU A 10 -15.85 -5.36 19.25
C LEU A 10 -14.88 -6.45 18.75
N LEU A 11 -15.22 -7.70 19.06
CA LEU A 11 -14.74 -8.91 18.38
C LEU A 11 -15.93 -9.51 17.66
N ALA A 12 -16.41 -8.84 16.61
CA ALA A 12 -17.30 -9.46 15.64
C ALA A 12 -16.44 -10.35 14.73
N ALA A 13 -16.26 -11.59 15.16
CA ALA A 13 -15.89 -12.69 14.30
C ALA A 13 -16.91 -12.77 13.16
N ALA A 14 -16.50 -12.40 11.95
CA ALA A 14 -17.23 -12.80 10.75
C ALA A 14 -16.92 -14.29 10.49
N PRO A 15 -17.94 -15.13 10.23
CA PRO A 15 -17.75 -16.56 10.02
C PRO A 15 -16.95 -16.84 8.74
N PHE A 16 -15.98 -17.74 8.87
CA PHE A 16 -15.38 -18.47 7.76
C PHE A 16 -16.44 -19.30 7.04
N ALA A 17 -16.71 -19.00 5.78
CA ALA A 17 -17.27 -19.89 4.77
C ALA A 17 -16.75 -19.42 3.40
N GLY A 18 -16.27 -20.24 2.47
CA GLY A 18 -16.15 -21.68 2.44
C GLY A 18 -14.85 -22.16 1.79
N CYS A 19 -14.37 -23.29 2.31
CA CYS A 19 -13.56 -24.24 1.56
C CYS A 19 -14.43 -24.82 0.43
N GLY A 20 -14.02 -24.56 -0.81
CA GLY A 20 -14.35 -25.37 -1.96
C GLY A 20 -13.02 -25.71 -2.62
N ALA A 21 -12.68 -26.99 -2.63
CA ALA A 21 -11.51 -27.53 -3.29
C ALA A 21 -11.84 -27.84 -4.77
N GLU A 22 -10.80 -27.67 -5.59
CA GLU A 22 -10.57 -28.25 -6.93
C GLU A 22 -11.42 -27.77 -8.12
N SER A 23 -10.79 -26.96 -8.97
CA SER A 23 -10.33 -27.47 -10.27
C SER A 23 -9.01 -26.77 -10.64
N ASP A 24 -8.14 -27.58 -11.22
CA ASP A 24 -6.78 -27.29 -11.63
C ASP A 24 -6.80 -26.35 -12.85
N GLU A 25 -6.55 -25.06 -12.62
CA GLU A 25 -6.10 -24.11 -13.65
C GLU A 25 -4.76 -23.49 -13.23
N SER A 26 -3.81 -24.35 -12.86
CA SER A 26 -2.45 -24.00 -12.44
C SER A 26 -1.55 -23.50 -13.60
N GLU A 27 -2.12 -22.90 -14.66
CA GLU A 27 -1.35 -22.42 -15.83
C GLU A 27 -1.71 -21.00 -16.32
N ARG A 28 -2.50 -20.23 -15.56
CA ARG A 28 -2.69 -18.79 -15.82
C ARG A 28 -2.37 -17.94 -14.60
N THR A 29 -1.12 -18.02 -14.13
CA THR A 29 -0.51 -16.84 -13.53
C THR A 29 -0.01 -15.99 -14.67
N THR A 30 -0.62 -14.82 -14.87
CA THR A 30 -0.01 -13.73 -15.63
C THR A 30 1.41 -13.54 -15.11
N ASP A 31 2.39 -14.03 -15.86
CA ASP A 31 3.81 -13.88 -15.55
C ASP A 31 4.09 -12.41 -15.27
N ALA A 32 4.79 -12.14 -14.18
CA ALA A 32 5.39 -10.82 -14.01
C ALA A 32 6.29 -10.58 -15.22
N PRO A 33 6.24 -9.41 -15.87
CA PRO A 33 7.06 -9.12 -17.04
C PRO A 33 8.49 -8.82 -16.60
N LEU A 34 9.15 -9.81 -15.98
CA LEU A 34 10.56 -9.77 -15.63
C LEU A 34 11.44 -10.17 -16.83
N SER A 35 10.84 -10.57 -17.95
CA SER A 35 11.58 -10.91 -19.16
C SER A 35 12.52 -9.77 -19.56
N GLY A 36 13.79 -10.09 -19.75
CA GLY A 36 14.86 -9.13 -20.06
C GLY A 36 15.47 -8.43 -18.84
N ARG A 37 15.00 -8.71 -17.62
CA ARG A 37 15.51 -8.11 -16.38
C ARG A 37 16.57 -8.95 -15.70
N THR A 38 17.40 -8.30 -14.90
CA THR A 38 18.37 -8.93 -14.01
C THR A 38 17.95 -8.74 -12.56
N VAL A 39 17.70 -9.85 -11.85
CA VAL A 39 17.35 -9.85 -10.43
C VAL A 39 18.58 -10.25 -9.63
N GLY A 40 19.01 -9.37 -8.75
CA GLY A 40 20.03 -9.66 -7.76
C GLY A 40 19.42 -10.42 -6.60
N VAL A 41 20.04 -11.52 -6.16
CA VAL A 41 19.52 -12.36 -5.08
C VAL A 41 20.65 -12.62 -4.08
N ALA A 42 20.42 -12.25 -2.83
CA ALA A 42 21.31 -12.60 -1.73
C ALA A 42 21.24 -14.11 -1.48
N GLY A 43 22.38 -14.74 -1.18
CA GLY A 43 22.53 -16.21 -1.20
C GLY A 43 21.59 -17.04 -0.32
N ASP A 44 20.91 -16.40 0.65
CA ASP A 44 19.98 -17.06 1.57
C ASP A 44 18.51 -16.98 1.09
N VAL A 45 18.22 -16.30 -0.03
CA VAL A 45 16.88 -16.23 -0.62
C VAL A 45 16.76 -17.22 -1.77
N SER A 46 15.78 -18.13 -1.68
CA SER A 46 15.34 -18.92 -2.83
C SER A 46 14.51 -18.04 -3.77
N PHE A 47 15.01 -17.82 -4.98
CA PHE A 47 14.27 -17.17 -6.07
C PHE A 47 14.05 -18.21 -7.18
N PRO A 48 12.79 -18.51 -7.56
CA PRO A 48 12.52 -19.56 -8.51
C PRO A 48 13.02 -19.18 -9.91
N PRO A 49 13.39 -20.16 -10.77
CA PRO A 49 13.76 -19.87 -12.14
C PRO A 49 12.56 -19.28 -12.91
N VAL A 50 12.77 -18.16 -13.59
CA VAL A 50 11.77 -17.49 -14.43
C VAL A 50 12.35 -17.32 -15.83
N SER A 51 11.57 -17.67 -16.85
CA SER A 51 12.01 -17.58 -18.24
C SER A 51 12.38 -16.14 -18.61
N GLY A 52 13.55 -15.95 -19.23
CA GLY A 52 14.02 -14.64 -19.68
C GLY A 52 14.54 -13.72 -18.56
N VAL A 53 14.67 -14.20 -17.32
CA VAL A 53 15.23 -13.45 -16.19
C VAL A 53 16.65 -13.91 -15.90
N SER A 54 17.58 -12.97 -15.78
CA SER A 54 18.94 -13.25 -15.32
C SER A 54 19.02 -13.10 -13.80
N VAL A 55 19.74 -14.01 -13.12
CA VAL A 55 19.97 -13.91 -11.67
C VAL A 55 21.44 -13.64 -11.41
N THR A 56 21.73 -12.67 -10.52
CA THR A 56 23.09 -12.30 -10.11
C THR A 56 23.19 -12.21 -8.59
N SER A 57 24.39 -12.27 -8.04
CA SER A 57 24.65 -11.96 -6.63
C SER A 57 25.13 -10.53 -6.41
N ARG A 58 25.36 -9.76 -7.49
CA ARG A 58 25.90 -8.39 -7.44
C ARG A 58 24.76 -7.37 -7.55
N PRO A 59 24.51 -6.55 -6.52
CA PRO A 59 23.45 -5.54 -6.56
C PRO A 59 23.63 -4.52 -7.69
N ALA A 60 24.88 -4.15 -8.00
CA ALA A 60 25.22 -3.16 -9.01
C ALA A 60 24.82 -3.54 -10.46
N ASP A 61 24.66 -4.83 -10.73
CA ASP A 61 24.29 -5.35 -12.06
C ASP A 61 22.80 -5.70 -12.14
N ALA A 62 22.03 -5.41 -11.09
CA ALA A 62 20.64 -5.82 -10.96
C ALA A 62 19.66 -4.66 -11.07
N ASP A 63 18.51 -4.92 -11.68
CA ASP A 63 17.37 -4.00 -11.72
C ASP A 63 16.70 -3.91 -10.34
N ALA A 64 16.73 -4.99 -9.55
CA ALA A 64 16.32 -5.04 -8.15
C ALA A 64 17.14 -6.07 -7.38
N PHE A 65 17.36 -5.84 -6.09
CA PHE A 65 18.10 -6.74 -5.21
C PHE A 65 17.18 -7.33 -4.14
N VAL A 66 17.01 -8.66 -4.14
CA VAL A 66 16.19 -9.42 -3.21
C VAL A 66 17.06 -10.00 -2.09
N LEU A 67 16.68 -9.74 -0.84
CA LEU A 67 17.43 -10.13 0.34
C LEU A 67 16.51 -10.66 1.46
N PRO A 68 17.01 -11.52 2.36
CA PRO A 68 16.24 -11.89 3.54
C PRO A 68 16.22 -10.72 4.55
N ALA A 69 15.24 -10.71 5.43
CA ALA A 69 15.23 -9.80 6.58
C ALA A 69 16.22 -10.27 7.66
N SER A 70 17.52 -10.09 7.40
CA SER A 70 18.60 -10.51 8.29
C SER A 70 19.68 -9.45 8.39
N ASP A 71 20.12 -9.19 9.62
CA ASP A 71 21.08 -8.14 9.93
C ASP A 71 22.41 -8.30 9.15
N ALA A 72 22.75 -9.52 8.72
CA ALA A 72 23.91 -9.81 7.89
C ALA A 72 23.87 -9.13 6.50
N HIS A 73 22.68 -8.76 6.02
CA HIS A 73 22.49 -8.20 4.68
C HIS A 73 22.26 -6.67 4.68
N TYR A 74 22.33 -5.99 5.84
CA TYR A 74 22.03 -4.54 5.90
C TYR A 74 22.95 -3.71 5.02
N GLU A 75 24.26 -3.96 5.08
CA GLU A 75 25.22 -3.22 4.28
C GLU A 75 25.02 -3.47 2.79
N SER A 76 24.63 -4.68 2.41
CA SER A 76 24.27 -5.01 1.03
C SER A 76 23.01 -4.26 0.56
N ALA A 77 22.02 -4.09 1.45
CA ALA A 77 20.82 -3.30 1.15
C ALA A 77 21.16 -1.81 0.98
N LEU A 78 22.01 -1.26 1.86
CA LEU A 78 22.46 0.13 1.76
C LEU A 78 23.29 0.37 0.48
N ASP A 79 24.24 -0.52 0.15
CA ASP A 79 25.02 -0.43 -1.09
C ASP A 79 24.13 -0.51 -2.34
N ALA A 80 23.09 -1.36 -2.33
CA ALA A 80 22.10 -1.40 -3.41
C ALA A 80 21.39 -0.05 -3.59
N LEU A 81 20.89 0.54 -2.49
CA LEU A 81 20.18 1.83 -2.52
C LEU A 81 21.09 3.00 -2.93
N GLU A 82 22.35 2.98 -2.52
CA GLU A 82 23.35 3.97 -2.92
C GLU A 82 23.59 3.95 -4.43
N ARG A 83 23.53 2.76 -5.04
CA ARG A 83 23.67 2.56 -6.49
C ARG A 83 22.39 2.81 -7.29
N GLY A 84 21.27 3.09 -6.62
CA GLY A 84 19.98 3.28 -7.27
C GLY A 84 19.20 1.99 -7.51
N THR A 85 19.65 0.86 -6.95
CA THR A 85 18.96 -0.43 -7.06
C THR A 85 17.95 -0.59 -5.91
N PRO A 86 16.66 -0.85 -6.20
CA PRO A 86 15.65 -1.20 -5.18
C PRO A 86 16.07 -2.38 -4.31
N ALA A 87 15.93 -2.23 -2.99
CA ALA A 87 16.17 -3.29 -2.02
C ALA A 87 14.83 -3.93 -1.63
N ILE A 88 14.64 -5.20 -1.99
CA ILE A 88 13.42 -5.98 -1.78
C ILE A 88 13.69 -7.00 -0.68
N VAL A 89 13.01 -6.83 0.44
CA VAL A 89 13.17 -7.67 1.62
C VAL A 89 12.05 -8.71 1.65
N ALA A 90 12.44 -9.98 1.67
CA ALA A 90 11.53 -11.11 1.74
C ALA A 90 11.71 -11.87 3.06
N GLY A 91 10.63 -12.08 3.79
CA GLY A 91 10.63 -12.93 4.98
C GLY A 91 9.98 -12.31 6.21
N ASP A 92 10.14 -13.00 7.35
CA ASP A 92 9.74 -12.46 8.65
C ASP A 92 10.34 -11.07 8.84
N ASP A 93 9.64 -10.14 9.47
CA ASP A 93 10.17 -8.81 9.81
C ASP A 93 10.62 -7.91 8.62
N ALA A 94 10.25 -8.24 7.38
CA ALA A 94 10.55 -7.39 6.22
C ALA A 94 10.18 -5.90 6.41
N PRO A 95 9.01 -5.54 6.98
CA PRO A 95 8.70 -4.14 7.32
C PRO A 95 9.66 -3.49 8.32
N LEU A 96 10.05 -4.23 9.37
CA LEU A 96 10.98 -3.73 10.39
C LEU A 96 12.38 -3.54 9.80
N TYR A 97 12.80 -4.45 8.94
CA TYR A 97 14.05 -4.36 8.22
C TYR A 97 14.07 -3.14 7.28
N ALA A 98 13.02 -2.97 6.46
CA ALA A 98 12.87 -1.82 5.57
C ALA A 98 12.93 -0.49 6.36
N ARG A 99 12.27 -0.42 7.52
CA ARG A 99 12.37 0.72 8.43
C ARG A 99 13.81 1.03 8.83
N ARG A 100 14.56 0.02 9.28
CA ARG A 100 15.96 0.20 9.72
C ARG A 100 16.88 0.63 8.57
N VAL A 101 16.65 0.11 7.36
CA VAL A 101 17.37 0.53 6.15
C VAL A 101 17.08 2.01 5.85
N CYS A 102 15.81 2.43 5.86
CA CYS A 102 15.44 3.82 5.67
C CYS A 102 16.08 4.74 6.73
N GLU A 103 16.01 4.37 8.01
CA GLU A 103 16.60 5.12 9.13
C GLU A 103 18.12 5.34 8.99
N ARG A 104 18.84 4.38 8.39
CA ARG A 104 20.29 4.45 8.18
C ARG A 104 20.71 5.15 6.89
N SER A 105 19.83 5.21 5.89
CA SER A 105 20.14 5.79 4.58
C SER A 105 20.42 7.30 4.62
N GLY A 106 19.95 8.00 5.65
CA GLY A 106 20.04 9.45 5.76
C GLY A 106 19.21 10.22 4.73
N ARG A 107 18.29 9.56 4.00
CA ARG A 107 17.40 10.17 2.99
C ARG A 107 16.01 10.46 3.58
N ARG A 108 15.20 11.27 2.88
CA ARG A 108 13.78 11.43 3.24
C ARG A 108 13.02 10.15 2.92
N TYR A 109 12.03 9.79 3.73
CA TYR A 109 11.23 8.60 3.48
C TYR A 109 9.88 8.62 4.21
N GLY A 110 8.95 7.79 3.72
CA GLY A 110 7.71 7.43 4.39
C GLY A 110 7.64 5.93 4.69
N LEU A 111 6.96 5.55 5.77
CA LEU A 111 6.71 4.15 6.11
C LEU A 111 5.26 3.97 6.54
N PRO A 112 4.57 2.90 6.12
CA PRO A 112 3.39 2.43 6.80
C PRO A 112 3.82 1.67 8.08
N SER A 113 3.66 2.33 9.21
CA SER A 113 3.81 1.82 10.58
C SER A 113 2.81 0.71 10.94
N ASP A 114 3.33 -0.18 11.79
CA ASP A 114 2.78 -1.35 12.47
C ASP A 114 1.27 -1.61 12.34
N SER A 115 0.95 -2.53 11.44
CA SER A 115 -0.32 -3.28 11.42
C SER A 115 -0.25 -4.50 10.49
N TRP A 116 0.95 -5.02 10.26
CA TRP A 116 1.23 -6.07 9.29
C TRP A 116 1.25 -7.43 9.99
N SER A 117 0.56 -8.39 9.38
CA SER A 117 0.55 -9.76 9.86
C SER A 117 1.84 -10.46 9.45
N PRO A 118 2.37 -11.41 10.26
CA PRO A 118 3.54 -12.19 9.91
C PRO A 118 3.44 -12.97 8.59
N ILE A 119 2.30 -13.04 7.89
CA ILE A 119 2.17 -13.75 6.60
C ILE A 119 2.27 -12.83 5.37
N ASP A 120 2.35 -11.52 5.59
CA ASP A 120 2.43 -10.45 4.59
C ASP A 120 3.88 -9.91 4.56
N ARG A 121 4.79 -10.67 3.92
CA ARG A 121 6.25 -10.67 4.17
C ARG A 121 7.13 -10.05 3.07
N ILE A 122 6.63 -9.08 2.32
CA ILE A 122 7.42 -8.42 1.27
C ILE A 122 7.35 -6.91 1.45
N ALA A 123 8.50 -6.31 1.70
CA ALA A 123 8.69 -4.87 1.77
C ALA A 123 9.83 -4.48 0.83
N ALA A 124 9.73 -3.31 0.20
CA ALA A 124 10.77 -2.80 -0.66
C ALA A 124 11.05 -1.34 -0.33
N VAL A 125 12.32 -0.99 -0.46
CA VAL A 125 12.82 0.38 -0.38
C VAL A 125 13.35 0.73 -1.76
N VAL A 126 12.78 1.76 -2.37
CA VAL A 126 13.06 2.18 -3.75
C VAL A 126 13.74 3.54 -3.71
N PRO A 127 14.99 3.65 -4.17
CA PRO A 127 15.70 4.92 -4.18
C PRO A 127 15.19 5.82 -5.31
N VAL A 128 14.80 7.05 -4.98
CA VAL A 128 14.39 8.08 -5.94
C VAL A 128 15.14 9.36 -5.60
N GLU A 129 16.17 9.69 -6.39
CA GLU A 129 17.02 10.87 -6.16
C GLU A 129 17.50 10.98 -4.69
N ASP A 130 17.00 11.95 -3.93
CA ASP A 130 17.35 12.26 -2.54
C ASP A 130 16.38 11.68 -1.49
N ARG A 131 15.45 10.81 -1.91
CA ARG A 131 14.45 10.16 -1.06
C ARG A 131 14.36 8.64 -1.29
N LEU A 132 13.59 7.99 -0.43
CA LEU A 132 13.23 6.58 -0.52
C LEU A 132 11.72 6.43 -0.51
N ASP A 133 11.19 5.79 -1.54
CA ASP A 133 9.81 5.36 -1.60
C ASP A 133 9.71 3.93 -1.06
N VAL A 134 8.62 3.61 -0.37
CA VAL A 134 8.48 2.33 0.33
C VAL A 134 7.25 1.58 -0.14
N GLN A 135 7.42 0.33 -0.55
CA GLN A 135 6.33 -0.48 -1.08
C GLN A 135 6.15 -1.76 -0.28
N TYR A 136 4.96 -2.00 0.25
CA TYR A 136 4.62 -3.25 0.93
C TYR A 136 3.63 -4.06 0.09
N LEU A 137 3.98 -5.31 -0.18
CA LEU A 137 3.20 -6.19 -1.04
C LEU A 137 2.56 -7.34 -0.23
N ARG A 138 1.26 -7.54 -0.43
CA ARG A 138 0.44 -8.62 0.13
C ARG A 138 0.08 -9.62 -0.97
N PRO A 139 0.98 -10.55 -1.31
CA PRO A 139 0.66 -11.59 -2.28
C PRO A 139 -0.47 -12.49 -1.79
N ARG A 140 -1.09 -13.25 -2.71
CA ARG A 140 -2.16 -14.19 -2.36
C ARG A 140 -1.68 -15.22 -1.34
N ARG A 141 -2.50 -15.47 -0.31
CA ARG A 141 -2.13 -16.29 0.87
C ARG A 141 -1.93 -17.80 0.59
N ASP A 142 -2.30 -18.27 -0.59
CA ASP A 142 -2.31 -19.69 -0.98
C ASP A 142 -0.96 -20.22 -1.52
N ALA A 143 -0.02 -19.36 -1.93
CA ALA A 143 1.28 -19.79 -2.46
C ALA A 143 2.43 -19.75 -1.42
N ALA A 144 3.56 -20.42 -1.65
CA ALA A 144 4.77 -20.21 -0.83
C ALA A 144 5.39 -18.82 -1.10
N LEU A 145 6.16 -18.27 -0.15
CA LEU A 145 6.83 -16.96 -0.31
C LEU A 145 7.69 -16.91 -1.59
N GLU A 146 8.50 -17.94 -1.81
CA GLU A 146 9.37 -18.10 -2.99
C GLU A 146 8.59 -17.93 -4.30
N ALA A 147 7.47 -18.63 -4.45
CA ALA A 147 6.63 -18.57 -5.65
C ALA A 147 5.99 -17.19 -5.89
N ARG A 148 5.97 -16.31 -4.87
CA ARG A 148 5.40 -14.97 -4.95
C ARG A 148 6.45 -13.90 -5.28
N LEU A 149 7.75 -14.20 -5.16
CA LEU A 149 8.83 -13.24 -5.37
C LEU A 149 8.88 -12.69 -6.80
N PRO A 150 8.74 -13.49 -7.87
CA PRO A 150 8.72 -12.94 -9.22
C PRO A 150 7.63 -11.89 -9.44
N TRP A 151 6.41 -12.17 -8.94
CA TRP A 151 5.32 -11.20 -8.96
C TRP A 151 5.68 -9.91 -8.21
N ALA A 152 6.20 -10.07 -6.99
CA ALA A 152 6.57 -8.93 -6.17
C ALA A 152 7.63 -8.04 -6.81
N VAL A 153 8.71 -8.64 -7.36
CA VAL A 153 9.76 -7.91 -8.06
C VAL A 153 9.20 -7.14 -9.25
N GLY A 154 8.30 -7.76 -10.02
CA GLY A 154 7.62 -7.11 -11.14
C GLY A 154 6.82 -5.88 -10.69
N GLU A 155 5.98 -6.06 -9.67
CA GLU A 155 5.18 -4.96 -9.11
C GLU A 155 6.03 -3.83 -8.57
N ILE A 156 7.17 -4.10 -7.93
CA ILE A 156 8.04 -3.07 -7.36
C ILE A 156 8.70 -2.24 -8.46
N LEU A 157 9.22 -2.90 -9.49
CA LEU A 157 9.92 -2.27 -10.60
C LEU A 157 8.98 -1.45 -11.48
N ASP A 158 7.81 -2.00 -11.80
CA ASP A 158 6.82 -1.39 -12.68
C ASP A 158 5.79 -0.53 -11.93
N GLY A 159 5.83 -0.57 -10.59
CA GLY A 159 4.91 0.16 -9.74
C GLY A 159 5.04 1.66 -9.96
N ARG A 160 3.95 2.27 -10.40
CA ARG A 160 3.80 3.73 -10.50
C ARG A 160 2.45 4.10 -9.87
N PRO A 161 2.35 5.27 -9.21
CA PRO A 161 1.06 5.78 -8.78
C PRO A 161 0.11 5.84 -9.97
N PRO A 162 -1.16 5.41 -9.81
CA PRO A 162 -2.12 5.46 -10.89
C PRO A 162 -2.43 6.92 -11.24
N GLU A 163 -2.71 7.17 -12.53
CA GLU A 163 -3.13 8.50 -12.98
C GLU A 163 -4.49 8.85 -12.39
N PHE A 164 -4.49 9.72 -11.39
CA PHE A 164 -5.71 10.25 -10.78
C PHE A 164 -5.49 11.70 -10.36
N SER A 165 -6.39 12.58 -10.81
CA SER A 165 -6.33 14.00 -10.47
C SER A 165 -7.21 14.30 -9.27
N ILE A 166 -6.61 14.74 -8.17
CA ILE A 166 -7.33 15.24 -7.00
C ILE A 166 -7.44 16.75 -7.14
N SER A 167 -8.65 17.25 -7.39
CA SER A 167 -8.88 18.68 -7.63
C SER A 167 -9.03 19.46 -6.33
N ASP A 168 -9.70 18.87 -5.33
CA ASP A 168 -10.13 19.56 -4.11
C ASP A 168 -9.61 18.87 -2.84
N PRO A 169 -9.15 19.64 -1.83
CA PRO A 169 -8.79 21.06 -1.93
C PRO A 169 -7.68 21.26 -2.95
N PRO A 170 -7.48 22.45 -3.55
CA PRO A 170 -6.37 22.68 -4.47
C PRO A 170 -5.04 22.36 -3.78
N ARG A 171 -4.10 21.75 -4.52
CA ARG A 171 -2.76 21.48 -3.99
C ARG A 171 -2.07 22.83 -3.75
N PRO A 172 -1.63 23.14 -2.52
CA PRO A 172 -0.82 24.32 -2.28
C PRO A 172 0.45 24.28 -3.14
N ASP A 173 0.83 25.43 -3.68
CA ASP A 173 2.00 25.54 -4.55
C ASP A 173 3.31 25.44 -3.77
N GLY A 174 4.30 24.80 -4.39
CA GLY A 174 5.61 24.58 -3.81
C GLY A 174 5.64 23.46 -2.76
N GLY A 175 6.76 23.38 -2.04
CA GLY A 175 7.02 22.33 -1.07
C GLY A 175 7.94 21.22 -1.59
N VAL A 176 8.29 20.32 -0.69
CA VAL A 176 9.20 19.21 -0.93
C VAL A 176 8.46 17.91 -0.67
N GLU A 177 8.49 17.01 -1.64
CA GLU A 177 7.96 15.66 -1.47
C GLU A 177 8.85 14.86 -0.51
N LEU A 178 8.23 14.32 0.54
CA LEU A 178 8.93 13.46 1.51
C LEU A 178 9.10 12.03 0.98
N GLY A 179 8.22 11.62 0.07
CA GLY A 179 8.26 10.37 -0.68
C GLY A 179 6.87 9.78 -0.90
N GLU A 180 6.87 8.53 -1.33
CA GLU A 180 5.68 7.74 -1.57
C GLU A 180 5.68 6.45 -0.76
N VAL A 181 4.49 6.05 -0.30
CA VAL A 181 4.25 4.74 0.31
C VAL A 181 3.21 4.00 -0.51
N ARG A 182 3.54 2.79 -0.94
CA ARG A 182 2.61 1.89 -1.63
C ARG A 182 2.23 0.72 -0.75
N THR A 183 0.94 0.38 -0.75
CA THR A 183 0.43 -0.91 -0.28
C THR A 183 -0.38 -1.58 -1.37
N ARG A 184 0.11 -2.71 -1.86
CA ARG A 184 -0.53 -3.47 -2.94
C ARG A 184 -0.84 -4.88 -2.44
N GLY A 185 -2.00 -5.42 -2.81
CA GLY A 185 -2.32 -6.80 -2.47
C GLY A 185 -3.34 -7.47 -3.35
N ARG A 186 -3.41 -8.79 -3.18
CA ARG A 186 -4.30 -9.68 -3.94
C ARG A 186 -5.16 -10.52 -3.02
N VAL A 187 -6.45 -10.61 -3.31
CA VAL A 187 -7.43 -11.47 -2.64
C VAL A 187 -8.24 -12.26 -3.68
N LYS A 188 -9.08 -13.20 -3.24
CA LYS A 188 -9.90 -14.00 -4.16
C LYS A 188 -10.84 -13.16 -5.03
N ALA A 189 -11.39 -12.08 -4.45
CA ALA A 189 -12.32 -11.19 -5.12
C ALA A 189 -11.64 -10.23 -6.12
N GLY A 190 -10.32 -10.08 -6.06
CA GLY A 190 -9.58 -9.17 -6.91
C GLY A 190 -8.38 -8.55 -6.20
N ASP A 191 -7.98 -7.41 -6.72
CA ASP A 191 -6.70 -6.77 -6.46
C ASP A 191 -6.93 -5.35 -5.94
N TYR A 192 -6.09 -4.92 -5.00
CA TYR A 192 -6.11 -3.56 -4.47
C TYR A 192 -4.71 -2.95 -4.46
N ASP A 193 -4.64 -1.65 -4.68
CA ASP A 193 -3.42 -0.86 -4.63
C ASP A 193 -3.73 0.47 -3.93
N ARG A 194 -2.82 0.93 -3.07
CA ARG A 194 -2.92 2.20 -2.37
C ARG A 194 -1.57 2.89 -2.44
N TRP A 195 -1.61 4.16 -2.77
CA TRP A 195 -0.46 5.05 -2.81
C TRP A 195 -0.74 6.22 -1.88
N ASP A 196 0.19 6.49 -0.98
CA ASP A 196 0.21 7.69 -0.17
C ASP A 196 1.40 8.54 -0.61
N ARG A 197 1.17 9.84 -0.79
CA ARG A 197 2.22 10.82 -1.05
C ARG A 197 2.11 11.95 -0.03
N VAL A 198 3.25 12.35 0.53
CA VAL A 198 3.30 13.50 1.43
C VAL A 198 4.21 14.59 0.91
N THR A 199 3.68 15.81 0.86
CA THR A 199 4.43 17.03 0.55
C THR A 199 4.48 17.91 1.79
N LEU A 200 5.68 18.36 2.16
CA LEU A 200 5.89 19.34 3.22
C LEU A 200 6.06 20.73 2.59
N LEU A 201 5.28 21.72 3.02
CA LEU A 201 5.36 23.07 2.46
C LEU A 201 6.64 23.82 2.90
N PRO A 202 7.07 24.86 2.17
CA PRO A 202 8.40 25.46 2.34
C PRO A 202 8.73 25.98 3.75
N ASP A 203 7.74 26.54 4.46
CA ASP A 203 7.87 27.04 5.82
C ASP A 203 7.69 25.95 6.90
N ARG A 204 7.42 24.71 6.46
CA ARG A 204 7.12 23.52 7.26
C ARG A 204 5.96 23.71 8.23
N SER A 205 5.06 24.66 7.95
CA SER A 205 3.86 24.91 8.75
C SER A 205 2.67 24.06 8.29
N GLN A 206 2.76 23.42 7.12
CA GLN A 206 1.71 22.55 6.61
C GLN A 206 2.27 21.32 5.91
N ALA A 207 1.51 20.23 5.97
CA ALA A 207 1.71 19.05 5.14
C ALA A 207 0.47 18.76 4.30
N VAL A 208 0.71 18.24 3.10
CA VAL A 208 -0.32 17.74 2.20
C VAL A 208 -0.18 16.24 2.13
N VAL A 209 -1.23 15.51 2.49
CA VAL A 209 -1.34 14.06 2.37
C VAL A 209 -2.29 13.76 1.22
N GLU A 210 -1.78 13.09 0.18
CA GLU A 210 -2.57 12.60 -0.94
C GLU A 210 -2.61 11.08 -0.87
N THR A 211 -3.82 10.51 -0.87
CA THR A 211 -4.01 9.06 -0.94
C THR A 211 -4.75 8.74 -2.23
N THR A 212 -4.18 7.86 -3.04
CA THR A 212 -4.82 7.30 -4.23
C THR A 212 -5.00 5.81 -4.04
N ALA A 213 -6.17 5.29 -4.37
CA ALA A 213 -6.52 3.90 -4.13
C ALA A 213 -7.19 3.32 -5.38
N THR A 214 -6.73 2.15 -5.80
CA THR A 214 -7.26 1.39 -6.94
C THR A 214 -7.74 0.04 -6.48
N VAL A 215 -8.90 -0.38 -6.96
CA VAL A 215 -9.46 -1.71 -6.76
C VAL A 215 -9.89 -2.28 -8.10
N THR A 216 -9.61 -3.55 -8.35
CA THR A 216 -9.92 -4.22 -9.62
C THR A 216 -10.37 -5.65 -9.42
N THR A 217 -11.20 -6.15 -10.34
CA THR A 217 -11.61 -7.55 -10.45
C THR A 217 -11.02 -8.25 -11.67
N VAL A 218 -10.24 -7.55 -12.50
CA VAL A 218 -9.73 -8.05 -13.80
C VAL A 218 -8.89 -9.32 -13.64
N ASP A 219 -8.06 -9.38 -12.60
CA ASP A 219 -7.20 -10.52 -12.28
C ASP A 219 -7.78 -11.41 -11.16
N ALA A 220 -9.06 -11.23 -10.83
CA ALA A 220 -9.70 -12.05 -9.81
C ALA A 220 -9.80 -13.51 -10.26
N SER A 221 -9.82 -14.44 -9.30
CA SER A 221 -10.07 -15.86 -9.63
C SER A 221 -11.48 -16.11 -10.15
N PHE A 222 -12.39 -15.15 -9.90
CA PHE A 222 -13.78 -15.17 -10.35
C PHE A 222 -14.15 -13.78 -10.87
N PRO A 223 -13.69 -13.38 -12.06
CA PRO A 223 -13.84 -12.01 -12.56
C PRO A 223 -15.30 -11.59 -12.77
N ASP A 224 -16.18 -12.56 -13.08
CA ASP A 224 -17.63 -12.33 -13.17
C ASP A 224 -18.37 -12.59 -11.84
N GLY A 225 -17.66 -13.06 -10.81
CA GLY A 225 -18.23 -13.45 -9.53
C GLY A 225 -18.39 -12.29 -8.57
N TYR A 226 -17.47 -11.32 -8.59
CA TYR A 226 -17.46 -10.17 -7.71
C TYR A 226 -17.35 -8.87 -8.53
N LEU A 227 -18.06 -7.84 -8.10
CA LEU A 227 -17.98 -6.48 -8.64
C LEU A 227 -17.43 -5.54 -7.57
N VAL A 228 -16.68 -4.53 -7.96
CA VAL A 228 -16.30 -3.42 -7.07
C VAL A 228 -17.58 -2.74 -6.59
N ASP A 229 -17.68 -2.53 -5.28
CA ASP A 229 -18.83 -1.89 -4.63
C ASP A 229 -18.44 -0.47 -4.20
N ASP A 230 -17.50 -0.36 -3.25
CA ASP A 230 -16.96 0.91 -2.78
C ASP A 230 -15.49 0.82 -2.40
N VAL A 231 -14.85 1.99 -2.38
CA VAL A 231 -13.54 2.24 -1.79
C VAL A 231 -13.70 3.32 -0.75
N SER A 232 -13.23 3.09 0.48
CA SER A 232 -13.24 4.08 1.54
C SER A 232 -11.82 4.45 1.93
N ILE A 233 -11.47 5.73 1.82
CA ILE A 233 -10.19 6.30 2.25
C ILE A 233 -10.43 7.04 3.56
N GLN A 234 -9.79 6.56 4.63
CA GLN A 234 -9.85 7.15 5.94
C GLN A 234 -8.47 7.69 6.31
N THR A 235 -8.42 8.93 6.78
CA THR A 235 -7.22 9.54 7.36
C THR A 235 -7.53 10.11 8.73
N ALA A 236 -6.63 9.96 9.69
CA ALA A 236 -6.76 10.53 11.02
C ALA A 236 -5.44 11.11 11.50
N PHE A 237 -5.49 12.28 12.14
CA PHE A 237 -4.30 13.05 12.51
C PHE A 237 -4.27 13.29 14.02
N GLU A 238 -3.30 12.68 14.71
CA GLU A 238 -3.16 12.80 16.16
C GLU A 238 -2.47 14.13 16.51
N GLY A 239 -3.19 15.02 17.21
CA GLY A 239 -2.62 16.30 17.69
C GLY A 239 -2.29 17.31 16.59
N VAL A 240 -2.80 17.12 15.37
CA VAL A 240 -2.56 17.99 14.21
C VAL A 240 -3.92 18.32 13.59
N PRO A 241 -4.32 19.61 13.51
CA PRO A 241 -5.61 19.99 12.96
C PRO A 241 -5.63 19.85 11.43
N VAL A 242 -6.80 19.43 10.91
CA VAL A 242 -7.08 19.37 9.48
C VAL A 242 -7.56 20.74 9.00
N ASP A 243 -6.83 21.35 8.06
CA ASP A 243 -7.18 22.66 7.49
C ASP A 243 -8.22 22.51 6.38
N ALA A 244 -8.02 21.51 5.52
CA ALA A 244 -8.88 21.23 4.39
C ALA A 244 -8.77 19.77 3.97
N THR A 245 -9.86 19.22 3.45
CA THR A 245 -9.94 17.84 2.97
C THR A 245 -10.88 17.77 1.77
N GLY A 246 -10.68 16.79 0.92
CA GLY A 246 -11.53 16.56 -0.23
C GLY A 246 -11.19 15.26 -0.96
N PRO A 247 -12.00 14.88 -1.95
CA PRO A 247 -13.10 15.67 -2.51
C PRO A 247 -14.34 15.72 -1.60
N ALA A 248 -14.99 16.88 -1.53
CA ALA A 248 -16.31 16.98 -0.92
C ALA A 248 -17.35 16.18 -1.73
N GLY A 249 -18.48 15.84 -1.09
CA GLY A 249 -19.53 15.00 -1.67
C GLY A 249 -19.88 15.37 -3.12
N LYS A 250 -19.66 14.44 -4.05
CA LYS A 250 -19.79 14.67 -5.50
C LYS A 250 -20.11 13.37 -6.22
N THR A 251 -20.92 13.44 -7.27
CA THR A 251 -21.14 12.31 -8.18
C THR A 251 -20.52 12.60 -9.53
N THR A 252 -19.85 11.61 -10.08
CA THR A 252 -19.30 11.56 -11.44
C THR A 252 -19.94 10.38 -12.17
N ASP A 253 -19.70 10.25 -13.48
CA ASP A 253 -20.18 9.10 -14.25
C ASP A 253 -19.61 7.76 -13.73
N ALA A 254 -18.44 7.78 -13.09
CA ALA A 254 -17.74 6.59 -12.59
C ALA A 254 -18.09 6.26 -11.14
N TYR A 255 -18.23 7.28 -10.27
CA TYR A 255 -18.44 7.08 -8.85
C TYR A 255 -19.20 8.24 -8.18
N ALA A 256 -19.88 7.94 -7.08
CA ALA A 256 -20.34 8.91 -6.09
C ALA A 256 -19.40 8.93 -4.89
N VAL A 257 -19.09 10.10 -4.33
CA VAL A 257 -18.32 10.25 -3.10
C VAL A 257 -19.16 10.89 -1.99
N THR A 258 -19.02 10.36 -0.78
CA THR A 258 -19.51 10.97 0.46
C THR A 258 -18.34 11.21 1.41
N GLU A 259 -18.35 12.37 2.07
CA GLU A 259 -17.37 12.72 3.11
C GLU A 259 -18.03 12.64 4.49
N GLU A 260 -17.31 12.07 5.45
CA GLU A 260 -17.66 12.10 6.87
C GLU A 260 -16.44 12.58 7.67
N THR A 261 -16.62 13.66 8.43
CA THR A 261 -15.60 14.22 9.33
C THR A 261 -16.00 14.01 10.77
N ASN A 262 -15.09 13.43 11.55
CA ASN A 262 -15.20 13.29 13.00
C ASN A 262 -14.13 14.18 13.64
N GLU A 263 -14.57 15.33 14.14
CA GLU A 263 -13.70 16.35 14.75
C GLU A 263 -13.05 15.87 16.05
N GLU A 264 -13.73 15.06 16.86
CA GLU A 264 -13.19 14.54 18.13
C GLU A 264 -11.96 13.63 17.90
N GLU A 265 -11.95 12.89 16.80
CA GLU A 265 -10.86 11.98 16.42
C GLU A 265 -9.92 12.59 15.35
N ASN A 266 -10.15 13.85 14.93
CA ASN A 266 -9.49 14.46 13.76
C ASN A 266 -9.42 13.51 12.57
N ARG A 267 -10.54 12.83 12.29
CA ARG A 267 -10.65 11.77 11.29
C ARG A 267 -11.54 12.24 10.16
N VAL A 268 -11.11 12.00 8.93
CA VAL A 268 -11.90 12.20 7.72
C VAL A 268 -12.01 10.89 6.96
N THR A 269 -13.22 10.55 6.51
CA THR A 269 -13.51 9.38 5.69
C THR A 269 -14.17 9.81 4.38
N HIS A 270 -13.57 9.41 3.27
CA HIS A 270 -14.12 9.57 1.92
C HIS A 270 -14.55 8.21 1.41
N THR A 271 -15.84 8.01 1.14
CA THR A 271 -16.36 6.76 0.59
C THR A 271 -16.81 6.96 -0.83
N PHE A 272 -16.20 6.22 -1.75
CA PHE A 272 -16.43 6.27 -3.19
C PHE A 272 -17.18 5.02 -3.63
N SER A 273 -18.41 5.16 -4.13
CA SER A 273 -19.24 4.05 -4.62
C SER A 273 -19.26 4.00 -6.14
N ALA A 274 -19.10 2.82 -6.73
CA ALA A 274 -19.06 2.64 -8.19
C ALA A 274 -20.45 2.80 -8.83
N GLU A 275 -20.59 3.74 -9.78
CA GLU A 275 -21.88 4.10 -10.40
C GLU A 275 -22.15 3.34 -11.71
N ASN A 276 -21.11 2.99 -12.46
CA ASN A 276 -21.24 2.37 -13.78
C ASN A 276 -20.58 0.98 -13.86
N ALA A 277 -20.77 0.30 -15.00
CA ALA A 277 -20.27 -1.06 -15.20
C ALA A 277 -18.74 -1.16 -15.24
N ASP A 278 -18.06 -0.14 -15.77
CA ASP A 278 -16.59 -0.12 -15.87
C ASP A 278 -15.97 0.12 -14.49
N ALA A 279 -16.51 1.07 -13.71
CA ALA A 279 -16.14 1.32 -12.32
C ALA A 279 -16.36 0.11 -11.41
N ARG A 280 -17.36 -0.72 -11.74
CA ARG A 280 -17.61 -2.00 -11.06
C ARG A 280 -16.60 -3.10 -11.42
N ARG A 281 -15.79 -2.93 -12.46
CA ARG A 281 -14.65 -3.81 -12.78
C ARG A 281 -13.35 -3.25 -12.23
N SER A 282 -13.14 -1.95 -12.32
CA SER A 282 -11.97 -1.27 -11.79
C SER A 282 -12.30 0.16 -11.41
N LEU A 283 -11.96 0.57 -10.20
CA LEU A 283 -12.18 1.91 -9.69
C LEU A 283 -10.87 2.46 -9.11
N THR A 284 -10.45 3.63 -9.58
CA THR A 284 -9.37 4.42 -8.99
C THR A 284 -9.94 5.72 -8.45
N VAL A 285 -9.61 6.03 -7.20
CA VAL A 285 -10.11 7.19 -6.46
C VAL A 285 -8.97 7.83 -5.68
N GLY A 286 -9.15 9.07 -5.25
CA GLY A 286 -8.16 9.75 -4.44
C GLY A 286 -8.73 10.86 -3.57
N ALA A 287 -8.05 11.10 -2.46
CA ALA A 287 -8.38 12.12 -1.48
C ALA A 287 -7.13 12.92 -1.11
N ARG A 288 -7.29 14.21 -0.85
CA ARG A 288 -6.23 15.11 -0.39
C ARG A 288 -6.64 15.72 0.94
N THR A 289 -5.74 15.70 1.91
CA THR A 289 -5.89 16.39 3.18
C THR A 289 -4.71 17.32 3.41
N VAL A 290 -5.00 18.57 3.79
CA VAL A 290 -4.03 19.60 4.19
C VAL A 290 -4.12 19.76 5.70
N VAL A 291 -2.98 19.71 6.37
CA VAL A 291 -2.90 19.80 7.84
C VAL A 291 -1.87 20.83 8.28
N SER A 292 -2.15 21.51 9.39
CA SER A 292 -1.23 22.49 10.00
C SER A 292 -0.27 21.82 10.99
N LEU A 293 1.02 22.05 10.81
CA LEU A 293 2.12 21.57 11.65
C LEU A 293 2.62 22.69 12.56
N GLU A 294 2.35 22.60 13.86
CA GLU A 294 2.65 23.69 14.81
C GLU A 294 4.16 23.87 15.07
N ASP A 295 4.95 22.79 15.06
CA ASP A 295 6.34 22.78 15.56
C ASP A 295 7.43 22.46 14.51
N ARG A 296 7.11 22.54 13.21
CA ARG A 296 8.04 22.19 12.11
C ARG A 296 8.78 20.86 12.35
N PRO A 297 8.06 19.77 12.63
CA PRO A 297 8.67 18.59 13.21
C PRO A 297 9.64 17.91 12.23
N SER A 298 10.69 17.27 12.75
CA SER A 298 11.57 16.39 11.95
C SER A 298 10.85 15.13 11.46
N SER A 299 9.65 14.88 11.97
CA SER A 299 8.78 13.82 11.52
C SER A 299 7.30 14.13 11.65
N PHE A 300 6.53 13.57 10.75
CA PHE A 300 5.08 13.72 10.69
C PHE A 300 4.42 12.36 10.55
N GLY A 301 3.19 12.19 11.04
CA GLY A 301 2.48 10.94 10.86
C GLY A 301 0.97 11.09 10.96
N TYR A 302 0.28 10.13 10.37
CA TYR A 302 -1.18 10.03 10.37
C TYR A 302 -1.59 8.57 10.36
N VAL A 303 -2.81 8.24 10.76
CA VAL A 303 -3.37 6.90 10.51
C VAL A 303 -4.10 6.95 9.18
N GLY A 304 -3.60 6.20 8.19
CA GLY A 304 -4.23 6.11 6.89
C GLY A 304 -4.74 4.70 6.66
N ASN A 305 -5.99 4.56 6.26
CA ASN A 305 -6.60 3.28 5.91
C ASN A 305 -7.36 3.40 4.60
N ALA A 306 -7.15 2.47 3.67
CA ALA A 306 -8.07 2.26 2.56
C ALA A 306 -8.78 0.92 2.73
N ARG A 307 -10.11 0.94 2.70
CA ARG A 307 -10.98 -0.22 2.66
C ARG A 307 -11.48 -0.41 1.24
N PHE A 308 -11.36 -1.64 0.76
CA PHE A 308 -11.76 -2.04 -0.58
C PHE A 308 -12.88 -3.07 -0.46
N ARG A 309 -14.04 -2.78 -1.06
CA ARG A 309 -15.20 -3.66 -1.00
C ARG A 309 -15.53 -4.18 -2.39
N TRP A 310 -15.72 -5.49 -2.44
CA TRP A 310 -16.36 -6.16 -3.57
C TRP A 310 -17.68 -6.75 -3.12
N ARG A 311 -18.59 -6.91 -4.06
CA ARG A 311 -19.91 -7.47 -3.83
C ARG A 311 -20.25 -8.49 -4.89
N ARG A 312 -20.74 -9.64 -4.44
CA ARG A 312 -21.37 -10.65 -5.29
C ARG A 312 -22.87 -10.65 -5.03
N ARG A 313 -23.67 -10.39 -6.06
CA ARG A 313 -25.13 -10.53 -5.98
C ARG A 313 -25.50 -11.98 -6.18
N THR A 314 -26.19 -12.58 -5.22
CA THR A 314 -26.73 -13.94 -5.35
C THR A 314 -28.25 -13.93 -5.17
N LEU A 315 -28.92 -15.01 -5.59
CA LEU A 315 -30.37 -15.17 -5.39
C LEU A 315 -30.79 -15.18 -3.92
N LEU A 316 -29.86 -15.46 -2.99
CA LEU A 316 -30.11 -15.56 -1.55
C LEU A 316 -29.66 -14.33 -0.76
N GLY A 317 -29.10 -13.31 -1.43
CA GLY A 317 -28.60 -12.09 -0.80
C GLY A 317 -27.25 -11.64 -1.37
N ASP A 318 -26.85 -10.43 -1.00
CA ASP A 318 -25.55 -9.86 -1.36
C ASP A 318 -24.46 -10.44 -0.44
N ASP A 319 -23.37 -10.93 -1.04
CA ASP A 319 -22.18 -11.46 -0.35
C ASP A 319 -21.00 -10.48 -0.51
N PRO A 320 -20.64 -9.73 0.55
CA PRO A 320 -19.57 -8.74 0.49
C PRO A 320 -18.20 -9.32 0.84
N TRP A 321 -17.18 -8.96 0.07
CA TRP A 321 -15.77 -9.21 0.38
C TRP A 321 -15.06 -7.89 0.69
N VAL A 322 -14.16 -7.88 1.68
CA VAL A 322 -13.49 -6.66 2.13
C VAL A 322 -12.00 -6.90 2.33
N ALA A 323 -11.17 -6.00 1.79
CA ALA A 323 -9.77 -5.85 2.14
C ALA A 323 -9.52 -4.49 2.79
N HIS A 324 -8.48 -4.39 3.63
CA HIS A 324 -8.09 -3.16 4.29
C HIS A 324 -6.57 -3.01 4.26
N THR A 325 -6.11 -1.77 4.16
CA THR A 325 -4.69 -1.39 4.23
C THR A 325 -4.47 -0.61 5.52
N PRO A 326 -4.30 -1.30 6.65
CA PRO A 326 -4.12 -0.62 7.91
C PRO A 326 -2.73 0.01 7.96
N GLY A 327 -2.60 1.05 8.78
CA GLY A 327 -1.31 1.55 9.18
C GLY A 327 -1.37 2.97 9.72
N ARG A 328 -0.66 3.20 10.81
CA ARG A 328 -0.08 4.52 11.02
C ARG A 328 0.92 4.74 9.88
N SER A 329 1.08 5.91 9.33
CA SER A 329 2.16 6.26 8.41
C SER A 329 3.05 7.25 9.13
N VAL A 330 4.37 7.10 8.99
CA VAL A 330 5.36 8.02 9.57
C VAL A 330 6.31 8.46 8.47
N TRP A 331 6.48 9.77 8.38
CA TRP A 331 7.30 10.48 7.41
C TRP A 331 8.45 11.15 8.14
N ARG A 332 9.66 11.03 7.61
CA ARG A 332 10.85 11.66 8.17
C ARG A 332 11.47 12.60 7.16
N THR A 333 11.85 13.79 7.63
CA THR A 333 12.71 14.70 6.87
C THR A 333 14.18 14.32 7.08
N LEU A 334 15.08 14.90 6.28
CA LEU A 334 16.52 14.82 6.58
C LEU A 334 16.79 15.30 8.02
N PRO A 335 17.74 14.68 8.75
CA PRO A 335 18.22 15.27 9.99
C PRO A 335 18.81 16.64 9.69
N SER A 336 18.36 17.67 10.42
CA SER A 336 18.97 19.00 10.37
C SER A 336 20.43 18.89 10.77
N SER A 337 21.33 19.13 9.81
CA SER A 337 22.76 19.38 10.02
C SER A 337 22.99 20.70 10.74
#